data_AF-A0A0L0KLK8-F1
#
_entry.id   AF-A0A0L0KLK8-F1
#
_cell.length_a   1.000
_cell.length_b   1.000
_cell.length_c   1.000
_cell.angle_alpha   90.00
_cell.angle_beta   90.00
_cell.angle_gamma   90.00
#
_symmetry.space_group_name_H-M   'P 1'
#
loop_
_entity.id
_entity.type
_entity.pdbx_description
1 polymer ?
#
loop_
_entity_poly.entity_id
_entity_poly.type
_entity_poly.pdbx_seq_one_letter_code
_entity_poly.pdbx_strand_id
1 'polypeptide(L)'
;MTSTGDRLVLENPVSSEDRLPRFDTEVLVRGINSVKAAGLLMEQGHWEHAAGVTRQLFELLINMEYLGTLEDREAGVLLYLRFGALQFALQQQKDYLYNEATGRPIDTQRLALLEHFLDVAFDDFKGKPKHDGTVSWVPSWSKKNAKTLAELSPSKMRVSQYQYLYSTWSEQAHATPSSLIHNVFREAGDGWVDEVITSDDMKIVETSAMTLMLFLELWDALPHTPSLPRDKSLGWAEQMREVMAVPDLFE
;
A
#
# COMPACT_ATOMS: atom_id res chain seq x y z
N MET A 1 19.68 4.96 -26.97
CA MET A 1 20.61 4.34 -26.00
C MET A 1 19.77 3.98 -24.79
N THR A 2 19.43 2.71 -24.62
CA THR A 2 18.70 2.20 -23.45
C THR A 2 19.63 2.27 -22.24
N SER A 3 19.15 2.84 -21.14
CA SER A 3 19.91 2.99 -19.90
C SER A 3 20.24 1.62 -19.31
N THR A 4 21.29 1.52 -18.49
CA THR A 4 21.62 0.27 -17.77
C THR A 4 20.50 -0.18 -16.83
N GLY A 5 19.62 0.74 -16.40
CA GLY A 5 18.41 0.43 -15.65
C GLY A 5 17.33 -0.25 -16.50
N ASP A 6 17.26 0.07 -17.79
CA ASP A 6 16.38 -0.64 -18.73
C ASP A 6 16.81 -2.09 -18.83
N ARG A 7 18.12 -2.40 -18.82
CA ARG A 7 18.60 -3.79 -18.87
C ARG A 7 18.14 -4.65 -17.69
N LEU A 8 18.12 -4.17 -16.46
CA LEU A 8 17.71 -5.00 -15.30
C LEU A 8 16.21 -5.29 -15.25
N VAL A 9 15.38 -4.43 -15.84
CA VAL A 9 13.93 -4.65 -15.99
C VAL A 9 13.61 -5.42 -17.28
N LEU A 10 14.41 -5.25 -18.34
CA LEU A 10 14.22 -5.85 -19.67
C LEU A 10 14.95 -7.19 -19.88
N GLU A 11 15.94 -7.54 -19.05
CA GLU A 11 16.64 -8.84 -19.12
C GLU A 11 15.90 -9.95 -18.35
N ASN A 12 14.74 -9.63 -17.77
CA ASN A 12 13.82 -10.64 -17.26
C ASN A 12 13.28 -11.43 -18.48
N PRO A 13 13.42 -12.76 -18.55
CA PRO A 13 13.07 -13.58 -19.73
C PRO A 13 11.57 -13.66 -20.03
N VAL A 14 10.75 -12.83 -19.38
CA VAL A 14 9.33 -12.70 -19.65
C VAL A 14 9.18 -11.94 -20.96
N SER A 15 8.57 -12.59 -21.95
CA SER A 15 8.21 -11.94 -23.21
C SER A 15 7.42 -10.64 -22.92
N SER A 16 7.50 -9.64 -23.79
CA SER A 16 6.65 -8.45 -23.65
C SER A 16 5.17 -8.81 -23.56
N GLU A 17 4.76 -9.89 -24.24
CA GLU A 17 3.38 -10.39 -24.28
C GLU A 17 2.88 -10.91 -22.93
N ASP A 18 3.77 -11.49 -22.09
CA ASP A 18 3.40 -12.06 -20.78
C ASP A 18 3.52 -11.07 -19.61
N ARG A 19 4.06 -9.87 -19.86
CA ARG A 19 4.40 -8.91 -18.79
C ARG A 19 3.17 -8.36 -18.08
N LEU A 20 2.16 -7.92 -18.82
CA LEU A 20 0.95 -7.32 -18.24
C LEU A 20 0.13 -8.33 -17.45
N PRO A 21 -0.15 -9.56 -17.96
CA PRO A 21 -0.81 -10.60 -17.17
C PRO A 21 -0.06 -10.96 -15.90
N ARG A 22 1.28 -11.09 -15.97
CA ARG A 22 2.09 -11.40 -14.80
C ARG A 22 2.06 -10.27 -13.78
N PHE A 23 2.19 -9.02 -14.22
CA PHE A 23 2.10 -7.85 -13.35
C PHE A 23 0.76 -7.81 -12.62
N ASP A 24 -0.36 -7.93 -13.34
CA ASP A 24 -1.69 -7.88 -12.74
C ASP A 24 -1.92 -9.06 -11.77
N THR A 25 -1.39 -10.25 -12.10
CA THR A 25 -1.45 -11.42 -11.20
C THR A 25 -0.68 -11.18 -9.90
N GLU A 26 0.54 -10.64 -9.96
CA GLU A 26 1.33 -10.34 -8.76
C GLU A 26 0.67 -9.25 -7.90
N VAL A 27 0.03 -8.26 -8.52
CA VAL A 27 -0.76 -7.25 -7.81
C VAL A 27 -1.97 -7.89 -7.11
N LEU A 28 -2.69 -8.80 -7.78
CA LEU A 28 -3.79 -9.54 -7.17
C LEU A 28 -3.32 -10.40 -6.00
N VAL A 29 -2.21 -11.13 -6.14
CA VAL A 29 -1.60 -11.93 -5.06
C VAL A 29 -1.23 -11.04 -3.87
N ARG A 30 -0.66 -9.86 -4.12
CA ARG A 30 -0.36 -8.88 -3.07
C ARG A 30 -1.64 -8.42 -2.36
N GLY A 31 -2.72 -8.13 -3.11
CA GLY A 31 -4.03 -7.79 -2.56
C GLY A 31 -4.61 -8.89 -1.67
N ILE A 32 -4.58 -10.15 -2.13
CA ILE A 32 -5.02 -11.32 -1.35
C ILE A 32 -4.23 -11.45 -0.05
N ASN A 33 -2.91 -11.28 -0.11
CA ASN A 33 -2.06 -11.36 1.08
C ASN A 33 -2.34 -10.22 2.07
N SER A 34 -2.68 -9.02 1.58
CA SER A 34 -3.13 -7.92 2.45
C SER A 34 -4.45 -8.24 3.15
N VAL A 35 -5.44 -8.80 2.45
CA VAL A 35 -6.71 -9.22 3.08
C VAL A 35 -6.49 -10.29 4.14
N LYS A 36 -5.66 -11.31 3.85
CA LYS A 36 -5.31 -12.35 4.82
C LYS A 36 -4.63 -11.77 6.06
N ALA A 37 -3.66 -10.87 5.87
CA ALA A 37 -2.95 -10.25 6.97
C ALA A 37 -3.87 -9.36 7.83
N ALA A 38 -4.72 -8.55 7.20
CA ALA A 38 -5.72 -7.77 7.90
C ALA A 38 -6.70 -8.67 8.67
N GLY A 39 -7.19 -9.74 8.04
CA GLY A 39 -8.08 -10.72 8.67
C GLY A 39 -7.49 -11.31 9.95
N LEU A 40 -6.25 -11.80 9.89
CA LEU A 40 -5.56 -12.34 11.07
C LEU A 40 -5.39 -11.30 12.19
N LEU A 41 -5.14 -10.04 11.85
CA LEU A 41 -5.03 -8.97 12.84
C LEU A 41 -6.39 -8.65 13.48
N MET A 42 -7.45 -8.59 12.67
CA MET A 42 -8.81 -8.31 13.12
C MET A 42 -9.39 -9.45 13.96
N GLU A 43 -9.10 -10.71 13.61
CA GLU A 43 -9.46 -11.89 14.42
C GLU A 43 -8.86 -11.86 15.84
N GLN A 44 -7.77 -11.12 16.05
CA GLN A 44 -7.10 -10.96 17.33
C GLN A 44 -7.38 -9.59 17.99
N GLY A 45 -8.36 -8.82 17.49
CA GLY A 45 -8.72 -7.51 18.04
C GLY A 45 -7.68 -6.40 17.75
N HIS A 46 -6.84 -6.55 16.73
CA HIS A 46 -5.78 -5.59 16.39
C HIS A 46 -6.15 -4.72 15.18
N TRP A 47 -7.33 -4.09 15.21
CA TRP A 47 -7.81 -3.27 14.08
C TRP A 47 -6.88 -2.08 13.78
N GLU A 48 -6.24 -1.48 14.79
CA GLU A 48 -5.28 -0.37 14.62
C GLU A 48 -4.08 -0.79 13.75
N HIS A 49 -3.62 -2.04 13.89
CA HIS A 49 -2.54 -2.60 13.08
C HIS A 49 -3.06 -3.00 11.70
N ALA A 50 -4.29 -3.53 11.62
CA ALA A 50 -4.96 -3.85 10.37
C ALA A 50 -5.22 -2.60 9.51
N ALA A 51 -5.41 -1.42 10.11
CA ALA A 51 -5.54 -0.15 9.43
C ALA A 51 -4.30 0.18 8.57
N GLY A 52 -3.10 -0.17 9.05
CA GLY A 52 -1.86 -0.02 8.27
C GLY A 52 -1.86 -0.90 7.01
N VAL A 53 -2.33 -2.14 7.11
CA VAL A 53 -2.48 -3.04 5.96
C VAL A 53 -3.57 -2.54 5.00
N THR A 54 -4.67 -2.05 5.53
CA THR A 54 -5.79 -1.46 4.76
C THR A 54 -5.30 -0.25 3.95
N ARG A 55 -4.46 0.60 4.54
CA ARG A 55 -3.85 1.74 3.84
C ARG A 55 -2.93 1.30 2.70
N GLN A 56 -2.13 0.25 2.90
CA GLN A 56 -1.30 -0.31 1.81
C GLN A 56 -2.15 -0.81 0.65
N LEU A 57 -3.30 -1.44 0.95
CA LEU A 57 -4.24 -1.89 -0.05
C LEU A 57 -4.89 -0.72 -0.81
N PHE A 58 -5.27 0.36 -0.11
CA PHE A 58 -5.75 1.59 -0.72
C PHE A 58 -4.70 2.21 -1.66
N GLU A 59 -3.44 2.30 -1.22
CA GLU A 59 -2.33 2.80 -2.04
C GLU A 59 -2.12 1.93 -3.29
N LEU A 60 -2.20 0.61 -3.15
CA LEU A 60 -2.10 -0.31 -4.29
C LEU A 60 -3.23 -0.08 -5.30
N LEU A 61 -4.46 0.06 -4.82
CA LEU A 61 -5.64 0.33 -5.65
C LEU A 61 -5.52 1.64 -6.44
N ILE A 62 -5.25 2.77 -5.79
CA ILE A 62 -5.16 4.07 -6.50
C ILE A 62 -4.00 4.10 -7.51
N ASN A 63 -2.93 3.31 -7.28
CA ASN A 63 -1.87 3.15 -8.26
C ASN A 63 -2.36 2.37 -9.49
N MET A 64 -3.14 1.30 -9.31
CA MET A 64 -3.69 0.52 -10.43
C MET A 64 -4.74 1.30 -11.20
N GLU A 65 -5.61 2.03 -10.51
CA GLU A 65 -6.57 2.94 -11.13
C GLU A 65 -5.85 3.99 -11.98
N TYR A 66 -4.80 4.62 -11.45
CA TYR A 66 -4.02 5.59 -12.19
C TYR A 66 -3.32 4.97 -13.42
N LEU A 67 -2.76 3.76 -13.31
CA LEU A 67 -2.22 3.04 -14.46
C LEU A 67 -3.29 2.80 -15.54
N GLY A 68 -4.53 2.50 -15.14
CA GLY A 68 -5.67 2.37 -16.04
C GLY A 68 -6.07 3.66 -16.76
N THR A 69 -5.65 4.84 -16.27
CA THR A 69 -5.90 6.13 -16.94
C THR A 69 -4.83 6.52 -17.96
N LEU A 70 -3.69 5.82 -18.01
CA LEU A 70 -2.60 6.14 -18.93
C LEU A 70 -2.95 5.68 -20.35
N GLU A 71 -2.59 6.48 -21.35
CA GLU A 71 -2.75 6.13 -22.77
C GLU A 71 -1.96 4.85 -23.11
N ASP A 72 -0.75 4.74 -22.57
CA ASP A 72 0.08 3.54 -22.62
C ASP A 72 0.26 2.95 -21.22
N ARG A 73 -0.60 1.99 -20.88
CA ARG A 73 -0.53 1.25 -19.61
C ARG A 73 0.76 0.47 -19.48
N GLU A 74 1.28 -0.10 -20.56
CA GLU A 74 2.49 -0.92 -20.51
C GLU A 74 3.73 -0.09 -20.17
N ALA A 75 3.88 1.08 -20.79
CA ALA A 75 4.90 2.04 -20.42
C ALA A 75 4.76 2.48 -18.95
N GLY A 76 3.53 2.69 -18.47
CA GLY A 76 3.25 2.96 -17.06
C GLY A 76 3.69 1.85 -16.12
N VAL A 77 3.38 0.59 -16.46
CA VAL A 77 3.80 -0.60 -15.69
C VAL A 77 5.32 -0.73 -15.67
N LEU A 78 6.01 -0.49 -16.79
CA LEU A 78 7.47 -0.49 -16.85
C LEU A 78 8.07 0.59 -15.94
N LEU A 79 7.50 1.79 -15.93
CA LEU A 79 7.92 2.87 -15.03
C LEU A 79 7.69 2.51 -13.56
N TYR A 80 6.54 1.90 -13.24
CA TYR A 80 6.23 1.40 -11.90
C TYR A 80 7.24 0.35 -11.43
N LEU A 81 7.54 -0.63 -12.28
CA LEU A 81 8.52 -1.69 -11.99
C LEU A 81 9.95 -1.14 -11.84
N ARG A 82 10.34 -0.18 -12.69
CA ARG A 82 11.66 0.47 -12.58
C ARG A 82 11.79 1.29 -11.30
N PHE A 83 10.71 1.93 -10.85
CA PHE A 83 10.70 2.58 -9.53
C PHE A 83 10.77 1.57 -8.38
N GLY A 84 10.12 0.42 -8.50
CA GLY A 84 10.27 -0.69 -7.56
C GLY A 84 11.72 -1.20 -7.46
N ALA A 85 12.42 -1.31 -8.60
CA ALA A 85 13.84 -1.66 -8.64
C ALA A 85 14.73 -0.59 -7.97
N LEU A 86 14.42 0.70 -8.15
CA LEU A 86 15.08 1.79 -7.42
C LEU A 86 14.86 1.64 -5.91
N GLN A 87 13.62 1.44 -5.46
CA GLN A 87 13.32 1.28 -4.04
C GLN A 87 14.05 0.07 -3.42
N PHE A 88 14.11 -1.05 -4.15
CA PHE A 88 14.87 -2.24 -3.74
C PHE A 88 16.36 -1.93 -3.61
N ALA A 89 16.98 -1.28 -4.60
CA ALA A 89 18.39 -0.90 -4.56
C ALA A 89 18.70 0.07 -3.41
N LEU A 90 17.83 1.06 -3.17
CA LEU A 90 17.97 1.99 -2.03
C LEU A 90 17.83 1.28 -0.69
N GLN A 91 16.94 0.27 -0.57
CA GLN A 91 16.83 -0.53 0.65
C GLN A 91 18.12 -1.32 0.91
N GLN A 92 18.66 -1.99 -0.11
CA GLN A 92 19.93 -2.71 0.00
C GLN A 92 21.07 -1.80 0.44
N GLN A 93 21.13 -0.55 -0.08
CA GLN A 93 22.14 0.43 0.33
C GLN A 93 21.97 0.77 1.81
N LYS A 94 20.75 1.05 2.27
CA LYS A 94 20.46 1.34 3.69
C LYS A 94 20.85 0.18 4.59
N ASP A 95 20.64 -1.07 4.17
CA ASP A 95 21.01 -2.25 4.95
C ASP A 95 22.54 -2.36 5.10
N TYR A 96 23.31 -2.05 4.06
CA TYR A 96 24.77 -1.97 4.16
C TYR A 96 25.21 -0.86 5.13
N LEU A 97 24.67 0.35 4.98
CA LEU A 97 25.02 1.48 5.83
C LEU A 97 24.63 1.24 7.30
N TYR A 98 23.51 0.57 7.55
CA TYR A 98 23.10 0.17 8.89
C TYR A 98 24.05 -0.87 9.49
N ASN A 99 24.44 -1.89 8.70
CA ASN A 99 25.41 -2.89 9.15
C ASN A 99 26.76 -2.26 9.48
N GLU A 100 27.26 -1.34 8.63
CA GLU A 100 28.48 -0.58 8.89
C GLU A 100 28.38 0.23 10.19
N ALA A 101 27.30 1.01 10.35
CA ALA A 101 27.06 1.83 11.54
C ALA A 101 26.93 1.01 12.83
N THR A 102 26.49 -0.24 12.73
CA THR A 102 26.37 -1.17 13.86
C THR A 102 27.59 -2.09 14.05
N GLY A 103 28.68 -1.83 13.32
CA GLY A 103 29.94 -2.58 13.41
C GLY A 103 29.87 -4.00 12.86
N ARG A 104 28.85 -4.33 12.06
CA ARG A 104 28.73 -5.61 11.38
C ARG A 104 29.58 -5.62 10.10
N PRO A 105 30.17 -6.76 9.73
CA PRO A 105 30.92 -6.86 8.48
C PRO A 105 30.05 -6.53 7.26
N ILE A 106 30.61 -5.74 6.34
CA ILE A 106 29.98 -5.41 5.06
C ILE A 106 30.88 -5.77 3.89
N ASP A 107 30.27 -6.08 2.75
CA ASP A 107 30.95 -6.20 1.47
C ASP A 107 31.03 -4.82 0.82
N THR A 108 32.17 -4.15 1.01
CA THR A 108 32.40 -2.79 0.49
C THR A 108 32.44 -2.74 -1.04
N GLN A 109 32.86 -3.83 -1.70
CA GLN A 109 32.85 -3.91 -3.17
C GLN A 109 31.41 -3.94 -3.69
N ARG A 110 30.56 -4.75 -3.07
CA ARG A 110 29.15 -4.83 -3.44
C ARG A 110 28.39 -3.54 -3.15
N LEU A 111 28.72 -2.85 -2.06
CA LEU A 111 28.19 -1.51 -1.79
C LEU A 111 28.60 -0.51 -2.89
N ALA A 112 29.88 -0.45 -3.26
CA ALA A 112 30.36 0.45 -4.32
C ALA A 112 29.70 0.16 -5.69
N LEU A 113 29.50 -1.12 -6.03
CA LEU A 113 28.78 -1.51 -7.25
C LEU A 113 27.31 -1.07 -7.21
N LEU A 114 26.65 -1.20 -6.06
CA LEU A 114 25.27 -0.77 -5.86
C LEU A 114 25.14 0.75 -5.98
N GLU A 115 26.08 1.51 -5.42
CA GLU A 115 26.11 2.97 -5.51
C GLU A 115 26.32 3.44 -6.94
N HIS A 116 27.25 2.81 -7.67
CA HIS A 116 27.43 3.09 -9.10
C HIS A 116 26.15 2.77 -9.90
N PHE A 117 25.51 1.63 -9.61
CA PHE A 117 24.25 1.26 -10.26
C PHE A 117 23.14 2.29 -10.00
N LEU A 118 22.98 2.73 -8.75
CA LEU A 118 22.02 3.78 -8.38
C LEU A 118 22.29 5.08 -9.14
N ASP A 119 23.56 5.46 -9.33
CA ASP A 119 23.91 6.69 -10.03
C ASP A 119 23.54 6.67 -11.52
N VAL A 120 23.67 5.52 -12.21
CA VAL A 120 23.53 5.46 -13.68
C VAL A 120 22.19 4.90 -14.18
N ALA A 121 21.42 4.21 -13.33
CA ALA A 121 20.27 3.42 -13.79
C ALA A 121 18.90 4.13 -13.68
N PHE A 122 18.79 5.20 -12.88
CA PHE A 122 17.50 5.74 -12.44
C PHE A 122 17.34 7.25 -12.63
N ASP A 123 17.94 7.82 -13.69
CA ASP A 123 17.91 9.26 -13.96
C ASP A 123 16.49 9.86 -13.95
N ASP A 124 15.48 9.13 -14.44
CA ASP A 124 14.08 9.57 -14.50
C ASP A 124 13.44 9.86 -13.13
N PHE A 125 14.05 9.33 -12.07
CA PHE A 125 13.61 9.45 -10.68
C PHE A 125 14.48 10.36 -9.83
N LYS A 126 15.49 11.01 -10.41
CA LYS A 126 16.27 12.04 -9.72
C LYS A 126 15.42 13.30 -9.54
N GLY A 127 15.32 13.76 -8.30
CA GLY A 127 14.70 15.03 -7.91
C GLY A 127 15.71 16.17 -7.91
N LYS A 128 15.33 17.30 -7.28
CA LYS A 128 16.26 18.42 -7.09
C LYS A 128 17.38 17.99 -6.12
N PRO A 129 18.66 18.23 -6.46
CA PRO A 129 19.76 17.94 -5.54
C PRO A 129 19.53 18.58 -4.17
N LYS A 130 19.97 17.89 -3.12
CA LYS A 130 19.94 18.44 -1.76
C LYS A 130 20.96 19.57 -1.62
N HIS A 131 20.87 20.34 -0.52
CA HIS A 131 21.79 21.45 -0.25
C HIS A 131 23.25 21.04 -0.17
N ASP A 132 23.53 19.79 0.22
CA ASP A 132 24.86 19.19 0.28
C ASP A 132 25.36 18.64 -1.06
N GLY A 133 24.59 18.84 -2.14
CA GLY A 133 24.90 18.32 -3.49
C GLY A 133 24.55 16.85 -3.69
N THR A 134 24.05 16.14 -2.68
CA THR A 134 23.67 14.73 -2.82
C THR A 134 22.38 14.55 -3.63
N VAL A 135 22.27 13.39 -4.28
CA VAL A 135 21.09 13.03 -5.06
C VAL A 135 19.86 12.97 -4.14
N SER A 136 18.80 13.64 -4.58
CA SER A 136 17.46 13.46 -4.01
C SER A 136 16.66 12.58 -4.95
N TRP A 137 15.90 11.63 -4.40
CA TRP A 137 15.03 10.75 -5.18
C TRP A 137 13.59 11.24 -5.09
N VAL A 138 12.83 11.14 -6.19
CA VAL A 138 11.39 11.44 -6.14
C VAL A 138 10.68 10.43 -5.21
N PRO A 139 9.66 10.87 -4.46
CA PRO A 139 9.02 10.01 -3.45
C PRO A 139 8.04 8.99 -4.06
N SER A 140 7.69 9.11 -5.34
CA SER A 140 6.76 8.21 -6.01
C SER A 140 7.08 8.05 -7.50
N TRP A 141 6.74 6.88 -8.05
CA TRP A 141 6.95 6.53 -9.46
C TRP A 141 6.24 7.49 -10.42
N SER A 142 5.03 7.96 -10.04
CA SER A 142 4.21 8.87 -10.83
C SER A 142 4.47 10.35 -10.51
N LYS A 143 5.37 10.65 -9.57
CA LYS A 143 5.65 12.00 -9.04
C LYS A 143 4.41 12.67 -8.40
N LYS A 144 3.37 11.88 -8.10
CA LYS A 144 2.13 12.28 -7.42
C LYS A 144 2.07 11.61 -6.05
N ASN A 145 1.50 12.28 -5.06
CA ASN A 145 1.25 11.67 -3.75
C ASN A 145 -0.11 10.94 -3.74
N ALA A 146 -0.38 10.16 -2.69
CA ALA A 146 -1.61 9.39 -2.57
C ALA A 146 -2.88 10.28 -2.64
N LYS A 147 -2.85 11.49 -2.09
CA LYS A 147 -3.96 12.45 -2.18
C LYS A 147 -4.28 12.79 -3.64
N THR A 148 -3.25 13.15 -4.42
CA THR A 148 -3.39 13.49 -5.83
C THR A 148 -3.86 12.30 -6.66
N LEU A 149 -3.39 11.09 -6.35
CA LEU A 149 -3.89 9.88 -7.02
C LEU A 149 -5.36 9.59 -6.67
N ALA A 150 -5.77 9.82 -5.42
CA ALA A 150 -7.16 9.70 -5.00
C ALA A 150 -8.07 10.74 -5.70
N GLU A 151 -7.60 11.97 -5.90
CA GLU A 151 -8.32 13.01 -6.63
C GLU A 151 -8.45 12.71 -8.14
N LEU A 152 -7.48 11.98 -8.72
CA LEU A 152 -7.48 11.59 -10.13
C LEU A 152 -8.24 10.27 -10.39
N SER A 153 -8.63 9.56 -9.34
CA SER A 153 -9.35 8.30 -9.48
C SER A 153 -10.71 8.48 -10.15
N PRO A 154 -11.16 7.51 -10.96
CA PRO A 154 -12.54 7.49 -11.47
C PRO A 154 -13.59 7.37 -10.36
N SER A 155 -13.23 6.83 -9.18
CA SER A 155 -14.15 6.69 -8.04
C SER A 155 -14.15 7.95 -7.18
N LYS A 156 -15.32 8.62 -7.10
CA LYS A 156 -15.53 9.80 -6.23
C LYS A 156 -15.30 9.51 -4.74
N MET A 157 -15.36 8.25 -4.34
CA MET A 157 -15.19 7.83 -2.95
C MET A 157 -13.72 7.86 -2.49
N ARG A 158 -12.74 7.81 -3.40
CA ARG A 158 -11.31 7.76 -3.05
C ARG A 158 -10.86 8.92 -2.20
N VAL A 159 -11.38 10.12 -2.43
CA VAL A 159 -11.01 11.30 -1.64
C VAL A 159 -11.46 11.15 -0.18
N SER A 160 -12.68 10.65 0.04
CA SER A 160 -13.19 10.39 1.38
C SER A 160 -12.46 9.23 2.07
N GLN A 161 -12.15 8.15 1.35
CA GLN A 161 -11.34 7.05 1.86
C GLN A 161 -9.92 7.51 2.20
N TYR A 162 -9.29 8.33 1.34
CA TYR A 162 -8.00 8.94 1.63
C TYR A 162 -8.06 9.75 2.93
N GLN A 163 -9.04 10.65 3.07
CA GLN A 163 -9.20 11.44 4.28
C GLN A 163 -9.32 10.53 5.49
N TYR A 164 -10.22 9.57 5.48
CA TYR A 164 -10.44 8.66 6.59
C TYR A 164 -9.17 7.84 6.98
N LEU A 165 -8.47 7.27 5.98
CA LEU A 165 -7.28 6.47 6.20
C LEU A 165 -6.04 7.28 6.62
N TYR A 166 -5.93 8.54 6.16
CA TYR A 166 -4.75 9.39 6.36
C TYR A 166 -4.95 10.51 7.40
N SER A 167 -6.14 10.69 7.94
CA SER A 167 -6.36 11.49 9.15
C SER A 167 -6.69 10.58 10.32
N THR A 168 -7.93 10.10 10.39
CA THR A 168 -8.49 9.40 11.55
C THR A 168 -7.69 8.14 11.91
N TRP A 169 -7.28 7.35 10.93
CA TRP A 169 -6.47 6.15 11.18
C TRP A 169 -4.96 6.39 11.14
N SER A 170 -4.50 7.53 10.61
CA SER A 170 -3.09 7.89 10.64
C SER A 170 -2.61 8.21 12.06
N GLU A 171 -3.50 8.68 12.92
CA GLU A 171 -3.22 8.93 14.34
C GLU A 171 -2.84 7.63 15.08
N GLN A 172 -3.52 6.53 14.74
CA GLN A 172 -3.28 5.20 15.31
C GLN A 172 -1.99 4.58 14.77
N ALA A 173 -1.77 4.67 13.45
CA ALA A 173 -0.58 4.11 12.80
C ALA A 173 0.75 4.76 13.24
N HIS A 174 0.72 5.98 13.78
CA HIS A 174 1.91 6.72 14.22
C HIS A 174 2.01 6.88 15.74
N ALA A 175 1.17 6.18 16.52
CA ALA A 175 1.12 6.29 17.99
C ALA A 175 1.07 7.76 18.45
N THR A 176 0.30 8.59 17.73
CA THR A 176 0.23 10.01 18.02
C THR A 176 -0.47 10.23 19.36
N PRO A 177 -0.14 11.28 20.14
CA PRO A 177 -0.78 11.49 21.44
C PRO A 177 -2.31 11.58 21.39
N SER A 178 -2.89 11.98 20.26
CA SER A 178 -4.34 12.03 20.06
C SER A 178 -5.00 10.66 20.05
N SER A 179 -4.29 9.59 19.66
CA SER A 179 -4.84 8.22 19.77
C SER A 179 -5.11 7.81 21.20
N LEU A 180 -4.41 8.42 22.16
CA LEU A 180 -4.56 8.14 23.59
C LEU A 180 -5.57 9.07 24.27
N ILE A 181 -5.84 10.25 23.69
CA ILE A 181 -6.56 11.33 24.38
C ILE A 181 -7.99 10.92 24.76
N HIS A 182 -8.66 10.16 23.89
CA HIS A 182 -10.01 9.68 24.15
C HIS A 182 -10.08 8.67 25.29
N ASN A 183 -9.01 7.90 25.51
CA ASN A 183 -8.94 6.92 26.60
C ASN A 183 -8.46 7.55 27.91
N VAL A 184 -7.58 8.56 27.84
CA VAL A 184 -7.03 9.25 29.01
C VAL A 184 -8.07 10.15 29.69
N PHE A 185 -8.96 10.79 28.92
CA PHE A 185 -9.95 11.74 29.44
C PHE A 185 -11.37 11.18 29.53
N ARG A 186 -11.57 9.87 29.36
CA ARG A 186 -12.90 9.24 29.49
C ARG A 186 -13.33 9.23 30.95
N GLU A 187 -14.55 9.68 31.22
CA GLU A 187 -15.15 9.58 32.55
C GLU A 187 -15.49 8.11 32.85
N ALA A 188 -14.95 7.57 33.96
CA ALA A 188 -15.16 6.18 34.37
C ALA A 188 -16.52 6.01 35.10
N GLY A 189 -17.62 6.31 34.40
CA GLY A 189 -18.98 6.05 34.88
C GLY A 189 -19.41 4.59 34.70
N ASP A 190 -20.53 4.18 35.28
CA ASP A 190 -21.04 2.80 35.12
C ASP A 190 -21.24 2.46 33.62
N GLY A 191 -20.74 1.30 33.19
CA GLY A 191 -20.84 0.82 31.80
C GLY A 191 -19.70 1.25 30.86
N TRP A 192 -18.73 2.04 31.33
CA TRP A 192 -17.64 2.53 30.47
C TRP A 192 -16.81 1.42 29.79
N VAL A 193 -16.68 0.25 30.43
CA VAL A 193 -15.96 -0.90 29.89
C VAL A 193 -16.70 -1.48 28.68
N ASP A 194 -18.02 -1.64 28.78
CA ASP A 194 -18.84 -2.18 27.68
C ASP A 194 -18.84 -1.23 26.49
N GLU A 195 -18.79 0.08 26.73
CA GLU A 195 -18.62 1.10 25.68
C GLU A 195 -17.25 1.04 25.00
N VAL A 196 -16.17 0.74 25.74
CA VAL A 196 -14.83 0.51 25.15
C VAL A 196 -14.88 -0.69 24.21
N ILE A 197 -15.40 -1.83 24.70
CA ILE A 197 -15.46 -3.09 23.96
C ILE A 197 -16.30 -2.90 22.69
N THR A 198 -17.52 -2.37 22.84
CA THR A 198 -18.42 -2.11 21.70
C THR A 198 -17.78 -1.18 20.67
N SER A 199 -17.10 -0.12 21.11
CA SER A 199 -16.39 0.78 20.20
C SER A 199 -15.24 0.11 19.47
N ASP A 200 -14.52 -0.82 20.12
CA ASP A 200 -13.43 -1.57 19.50
C ASP A 200 -13.97 -2.55 18.44
N ASP A 201 -15.03 -3.29 18.78
CA ASP A 201 -15.69 -4.22 17.87
C ASP A 201 -16.24 -3.52 16.62
N MET A 202 -16.84 -2.34 16.80
CA MET A 202 -17.26 -1.50 15.66
C MET A 202 -16.08 -1.14 14.75
N LYS A 203 -14.90 -0.86 15.31
CA LYS A 203 -13.71 -0.54 14.51
C LYS A 203 -13.17 -1.76 13.77
N ILE A 204 -13.25 -2.94 14.36
CA ILE A 204 -12.94 -4.20 13.69
C ILE A 204 -13.85 -4.39 12.47
N VAL A 205 -15.16 -4.17 12.62
CA VAL A 205 -16.13 -4.28 11.53
C VAL A 205 -15.88 -3.25 10.43
N GLU A 206 -15.67 -1.97 10.79
CA GLU A 206 -15.36 -0.90 9.84
C GLU A 206 -14.07 -1.20 9.05
N THR A 207 -13.03 -1.67 9.73
CA THR A 207 -11.75 -2.03 9.12
C THR A 207 -11.88 -3.23 8.19
N SER A 208 -12.67 -4.24 8.58
CA SER A 208 -12.97 -5.40 7.76
C SER A 208 -13.69 -5.01 6.48
N ALA A 209 -14.73 -4.18 6.61
CA ALA A 209 -15.51 -3.71 5.47
C ALA A 209 -14.67 -2.88 4.49
N MET A 210 -13.89 -1.92 5.01
CA MET A 210 -13.01 -1.11 4.17
C MET A 210 -11.97 -1.97 3.44
N THR A 211 -11.34 -2.91 4.15
CA THR A 211 -10.35 -3.83 3.56
C THR A 211 -10.96 -4.64 2.43
N LEU A 212 -12.11 -5.25 2.65
CA LEU A 212 -12.75 -6.08 1.64
C LEU A 212 -13.19 -5.26 0.43
N MET A 213 -13.83 -4.10 0.65
CA MET A 213 -14.25 -3.23 -0.45
C MET A 213 -13.07 -2.78 -1.32
N LEU A 214 -11.98 -2.33 -0.71
CA LEU A 214 -10.76 -1.94 -1.44
C LEU A 214 -10.15 -3.11 -2.22
N PHE A 215 -10.20 -4.34 -1.67
CA PHE A 215 -9.71 -5.52 -2.37
C PHE A 215 -10.57 -5.87 -3.59
N LEU A 216 -11.89 -5.80 -3.46
CA LEU A 216 -12.80 -6.10 -4.57
C LEU A 216 -12.64 -5.10 -5.71
N GLU A 217 -12.50 -3.82 -5.37
CA GLU A 217 -12.23 -2.77 -6.35
C GLU A 217 -10.82 -2.90 -6.95
N LEU A 218 -9.83 -3.36 -6.17
CA LEU A 218 -8.50 -3.66 -6.71
C LEU A 218 -8.58 -4.77 -7.75
N TRP A 219 -9.31 -5.85 -7.47
CA TRP A 219 -9.48 -6.94 -8.43
C TRP A 219 -10.15 -6.45 -9.71
N ASP A 220 -11.18 -5.62 -9.61
CA ASP A 220 -11.86 -5.03 -10.78
C ASP A 220 -10.92 -4.13 -11.62
N ALA A 221 -9.95 -3.47 -10.99
CA ALA A 221 -8.96 -2.61 -11.66
C ALA A 221 -7.84 -3.38 -12.41
N LEU A 222 -7.86 -4.72 -12.44
CA LEU A 222 -6.81 -5.57 -13.01
C LEU A 222 -7.27 -6.29 -14.29
N PRO A 223 -7.08 -5.67 -15.48
CA PRO A 223 -7.69 -6.13 -16.73
C PRO A 223 -7.20 -7.50 -17.22
N HIS A 224 -6.02 -7.97 -16.80
CA HIS A 224 -5.48 -9.25 -17.23
C HIS A 224 -5.68 -10.38 -16.20
N THR A 225 -6.48 -10.14 -15.16
CA THR A 225 -6.85 -11.18 -14.19
C THR A 225 -8.22 -11.78 -14.53
N PRO A 226 -8.48 -13.04 -14.15
CA PRO A 226 -9.83 -13.60 -14.26
C PRO A 226 -10.82 -12.72 -13.50
N SER A 227 -11.93 -12.36 -14.14
CA SER A 227 -12.98 -11.57 -13.50
C SER A 227 -13.51 -12.29 -12.26
N LEU A 228 -13.72 -11.54 -11.18
CA LEU A 228 -14.37 -12.07 -9.99
C LEU A 228 -15.82 -12.49 -10.36
N PRO A 229 -16.22 -13.76 -10.13
CA PRO A 229 -17.59 -14.18 -10.38
C PRO A 229 -18.59 -13.30 -9.61
N ARG A 230 -19.59 -12.76 -10.32
CA ARG A 230 -20.53 -11.77 -9.78
C ARG A 230 -21.34 -12.30 -8.61
N ASP A 231 -21.66 -13.59 -8.61
CA ASP A 231 -22.32 -14.29 -7.51
C ASP A 231 -21.47 -14.28 -6.24
N LYS A 232 -20.16 -14.50 -6.37
CA LYS A 232 -19.23 -14.45 -5.23
C LYS A 232 -19.05 -13.04 -4.69
N SER A 233 -18.89 -12.05 -5.57
CA SER A 233 -18.73 -10.66 -5.15
C SER A 233 -19.97 -10.13 -4.42
N LEU A 234 -21.16 -10.44 -4.94
CA LEU A 234 -22.42 -10.06 -4.31
C LEU A 234 -22.62 -10.79 -2.98
N GLY A 235 -22.32 -12.09 -2.92
CA GLY A 235 -22.42 -12.88 -1.69
C GLY A 235 -21.53 -12.34 -0.58
N TRP A 236 -20.28 -11.96 -0.88
CA TRP A 236 -19.38 -11.35 0.09
C TRP A 236 -19.85 -9.96 0.53
N ALA A 237 -20.33 -9.14 -0.40
CA ALA A 237 -20.86 -7.81 -0.07
C ALA A 237 -22.15 -7.90 0.78
N GLU A 238 -22.98 -8.92 0.55
CA GLU A 238 -24.20 -9.17 1.32
C GLU A 238 -23.87 -9.66 2.74
N GLN A 239 -22.96 -10.62 2.89
CA GLN A 239 -22.46 -11.05 4.21
C GLN A 239 -21.87 -9.88 5.00
N MET A 240 -21.10 -9.01 4.35
CA MET A 240 -20.59 -7.81 5.01
C MET A 240 -21.70 -6.85 5.42
N ARG A 241 -22.71 -6.65 4.58
CA ARG A 241 -23.86 -5.81 4.94
C ARG A 241 -24.63 -6.37 6.12
N GLU A 242 -24.80 -7.69 6.18
CA GLU A 242 -25.42 -8.35 7.34
C GLU A 242 -24.59 -8.10 8.60
N VAL A 243 -23.27 -8.34 8.56
CA VAL A 243 -22.37 -8.07 9.70
C VAL A 243 -22.39 -6.60 10.13
N MET A 244 -22.47 -5.66 9.19
CA MET A 244 -22.56 -4.22 9.49
C MET A 244 -23.96 -3.75 9.92
N ALA A 245 -25.02 -4.49 9.58
CA ALA A 245 -26.41 -4.13 9.85
C ALA A 245 -26.95 -4.78 11.12
N VAL A 246 -26.25 -5.76 11.71
CA VAL A 246 -26.60 -6.37 13.00
C VAL A 246 -26.16 -5.43 14.12
N PRO A 247 -27.10 -4.82 14.88
CA PRO A 247 -26.78 -4.06 16.08
C PRO A 247 -26.41 -4.99 17.27
N ASP A 248 -26.77 -6.27 17.15
CA ASP A 248 -26.77 -7.27 18.24
C ASP A 248 -25.69 -8.34 18.04
N LEU A 249 -24.42 -7.96 17.84
CA LEU A 249 -23.31 -8.93 17.80
C LEU A 249 -22.87 -9.43 19.18
N PHE A 250 -23.53 -9.00 20.28
CA PHE A 250 -23.12 -9.32 21.65
C PHE A 250 -24.31 -9.48 22.62
N GLU A 251 -25.13 -10.51 22.40
CA GLU A 251 -25.72 -11.23 23.56
C GLU A 251 -24.75 -12.30 24.05
#